data_AF-A0A0F6RBX5-F1
#
_entry.id   AF-A0A0F6RBX5-F1
#
_cell.length_a   1.000
_cell.length_b   1.000
_cell.length_c   1.000
_cell.angle_alpha   90.00
_cell.angle_beta   90.00
_cell.angle_gamma   90.00
#
_symmetry.space_group_name_H-M   'P 1'
#
loop_
_entity.id
_entity.type
_entity.pdbx_description
1 polymer ?
#
loop_
_entity_poly.entity_id
_entity_poly.type
_entity_poly.pdbx_seq_one_letter_code
_entity_poly.pdbx_strand_id
1 'polypeptide(L)'
;MCRCNQMPNVFVGNDENNPFGESLEELEWAPQRWATLNRCPVCQQLWHIEIAKQNDIGVCAKIASEQDWQQLDTTNLKIQLMVQNRGGITNDTCQWKQCDQLCVKGLAFCPSHAYFEMDIKL
;
A
#
# COMPACT_ATOMS: atom_id res chain seq x y z
N MET A 1 -9.34 1.61 22.77
CA MET A 1 -9.88 0.39 22.10
C MET A 1 -9.54 0.52 20.62
N CYS A 2 -8.73 -0.37 20.06
CA CYS A 2 -8.19 -0.20 18.70
C CYS A 2 -9.19 -0.56 17.59
N ARG A 3 -8.98 -0.03 16.39
CA ARG A 3 -9.78 -0.30 15.17
C ARG A 3 -9.06 -1.17 14.14
N CYS A 4 -7.96 -1.83 14.51
CA CYS A 4 -7.13 -2.58 13.56
C CYS A 4 -7.90 -3.66 12.78
N ASN A 5 -8.87 -4.32 13.40
CA ASN A 5 -9.69 -5.34 12.73
C ASN A 5 -10.69 -4.76 11.71
N GLN A 6 -11.08 -3.49 11.85
CA GLN A 6 -12.01 -2.80 10.95
C GLN A 6 -11.29 -2.17 9.75
N MET A 7 -9.99 -1.87 9.90
CA MET A 7 -9.19 -1.31 8.82
C MET A 7 -8.92 -2.35 7.72
N PRO A 8 -8.82 -1.92 6.46
CA PRO A 8 -8.41 -2.81 5.38
C PRO A 8 -6.98 -3.31 5.59
N ASN A 9 -6.62 -4.40 4.89
CA ASN A 9 -5.27 -4.94 4.95
C ASN A 9 -4.22 -3.99 4.38
N VAL A 10 -4.62 -3.12 3.47
CA VAL A 10 -3.77 -2.09 2.87
C VAL A 10 -4.59 -0.84 2.60
N PHE A 11 -4.02 0.34 2.85
CA PHE A 11 -4.63 1.64 2.53
C PHE A 11 -3.56 2.74 2.45
N VAL A 12 -3.94 3.90 1.92
CA VAL A 12 -3.12 5.11 1.94
C VAL A 12 -3.53 5.93 3.16
N GLY A 13 -2.58 6.21 4.05
CA GLY A 13 -2.82 7.10 5.19
C GLY A 13 -2.60 8.57 4.82
N ASN A 14 -2.86 9.44 5.79
CA ASN A 14 -2.45 10.84 5.79
C ASN A 14 -2.31 11.31 7.23
N ASP A 15 -1.47 12.31 7.45
CA ASP A 15 -1.20 12.85 8.78
C ASP A 15 -2.40 13.63 9.35
N GLU A 16 -3.21 14.23 8.48
CA GLU A 16 -4.40 14.99 8.87
C GLU A 16 -5.45 14.14 9.61
N ASN A 17 -5.54 12.85 9.28
CA ASN A 17 -6.50 11.92 9.85
C ASN A 17 -5.81 10.65 10.35
N ASN A 18 -4.78 10.80 11.20
CA ASN A 18 -4.00 9.69 11.78
C ASN A 18 -4.86 8.41 11.88
N PRO A 19 -4.67 7.45 10.95
CA PRO A 19 -5.64 6.38 10.72
C PRO A 19 -5.71 5.41 11.90
N PHE A 20 -4.71 5.44 12.78
CA PHE A 20 -4.58 4.54 13.91
C PHE A 20 -5.22 5.09 15.20
N GLY A 21 -5.49 6.40 15.27
CA GLY A 21 -6.10 7.10 16.41
C GLY A 21 -5.23 7.13 17.67
N GLU A 22 -4.79 5.97 18.16
CA GLU A 22 -3.74 5.82 19.18
C GLU A 22 -2.37 5.71 18.51
N SER A 23 -1.33 6.26 19.15
CA SER A 23 0.04 6.13 18.68
C SER A 23 0.46 4.67 18.73
N LEU A 24 0.78 4.09 17.57
CA LEU A 24 1.38 2.76 17.51
C LEU A 24 2.77 2.79 18.16
N GLU A 25 3.20 1.63 18.65
CA GLU A 25 4.57 1.43 19.12
C GLU A 25 5.46 1.14 17.90
N GLU A 26 6.42 2.01 17.60
CA GLU A 26 7.43 1.75 16.58
C GLU A 26 8.40 0.67 17.07
N LEU A 27 8.57 -0.39 16.27
CA LEU A 27 9.48 -1.50 16.55
C LEU A 27 10.78 -1.41 15.76
N GLU A 28 10.70 -0.96 14.50
CA GLU A 28 11.85 -0.90 13.59
C GLU A 28 11.69 0.25 12.60
N TRP A 29 12.78 0.99 12.36
CA TRP A 29 12.91 1.91 11.24
C TRP A 29 13.80 1.28 10.15
N ALA A 30 13.26 1.11 8.95
CA ALA A 30 13.99 0.58 7.79
C ALA A 30 14.23 1.69 6.75
N PRO A 31 15.37 2.42 6.82
CA PRO A 31 15.65 3.55 5.94
C PRO A 31 15.73 3.15 4.45
N GLN A 32 16.17 1.94 4.14
CA GLN A 32 16.22 1.42 2.77
C GLN A 32 14.84 1.16 2.15
N ARG A 33 13.80 1.00 2.99
CA ARG A 33 12.40 0.86 2.58
C ARG A 33 11.62 2.17 2.72
N TRP A 34 12.23 3.16 3.37
CA TRP A 34 11.58 4.40 3.78
C TRP A 34 10.27 4.11 4.56
N ALA A 35 10.35 3.16 5.49
CA ALA A 35 9.18 2.64 6.20
C ALA A 35 9.51 2.22 7.64
N THR A 36 8.50 2.24 8.50
CA THR A 36 8.56 1.75 9.88
C THR A 36 7.70 0.49 10.07
N LEU A 37 8.19 -0.42 10.90
CA LEU A 37 7.38 -1.49 11.49
C LEU A 37 6.80 -0.99 12.80
N ASN A 38 5.48 -1.09 12.94
CA ASN A 38 4.77 -0.60 14.11
C ASN A 38 3.85 -1.67 14.66
N ARG A 39 3.53 -1.60 15.94
CA ARG A 39 2.64 -2.52 16.63
C ARG A 39 1.53 -1.78 17.32
N CYS A 40 0.30 -2.26 17.16
CA CYS A 40 -0.82 -1.79 17.94
C CYS A 40 -0.67 -2.27 19.40
N PRO A 41 -0.60 -1.37 20.40
CA PRO A 41 -0.44 -1.78 21.80
C PRO A 41 -1.64 -2.56 22.34
N VAL A 42 -2.82 -2.42 21.73
CA VAL A 42 -4.07 -3.06 22.19
C VAL A 42 -4.24 -4.47 21.64
N CYS A 43 -4.13 -4.66 20.33
CA CYS A 43 -4.39 -5.96 19.68
C CYS A 43 -3.15 -6.65 19.13
N GLN A 44 -1.96 -6.05 19.30
CA GLN A 44 -0.68 -6.58 18.83
C GLN A 44 -0.56 -6.71 17.30
N GLN A 45 -1.51 -6.17 16.51
CA GLN A 45 -1.42 -6.12 15.05
C GLN A 45 -0.16 -5.35 14.62
N LEU A 46 0.63 -5.96 13.73
CA LEU A 46 1.78 -5.34 13.10
C LEU A 46 1.37 -4.55 11.85
N TRP A 47 2.03 -3.43 11.63
CA TRP A 47 1.80 -2.49 10.55
C TRP A 47 3.11 -2.07 9.89
N HIS A 48 3.20 -2.23 8.57
CA HIS A 48 4.14 -1.50 7.73
C HIS A 48 3.54 -0.11 7.50
N ILE A 49 4.30 0.94 7.80
CA ILE A 49 3.93 2.31 7.46
C ILE A 49 5.04 2.90 6.60
N GLU A 50 4.71 3.15 5.34
CA GLU A 50 5.58 3.90 4.45
C GLU A 50 5.61 5.36 4.87
N ILE A 51 6.79 5.96 4.79
CA ILE A 51 6.95 7.41 4.87
C ILE A 51 6.88 7.93 3.43
N ALA A 52 5.99 8.87 3.16
CA ALA A 52 5.84 9.47 1.84
C ALA A 52 6.74 10.72 1.72
N LYS A 53 6.52 11.51 0.65
CA LYS A 53 7.16 12.83 0.53
C LYS A 53 6.76 13.70 1.73
N GLN A 54 7.64 14.63 2.12
CA GLN A 54 7.42 15.56 3.23
C GLN A 54 7.26 14.88 4.61
N ASN A 55 7.63 13.59 4.72
CA ASN A 55 7.48 12.77 5.91
C ASN A 55 6.02 12.45 6.29
N ASP A 56 5.07 12.63 5.36
CA ASP A 56 3.68 12.23 5.58
C ASP A 56 3.53 10.70 5.65
N ILE A 57 2.46 10.21 6.28
CA ILE A 57 2.07 8.79 6.19
C ILE A 57 1.71 8.43 4.73
N GLY A 58 2.38 7.42 4.20
CA GLY A 58 2.10 6.83 2.89
C GLY A 58 1.24 5.56 2.98
N VAL A 59 1.70 4.50 2.31
CA VAL A 59 1.01 3.21 2.31
C VAL A 59 1.15 2.51 3.65
N CYS A 60 0.01 2.17 4.24
CA CYS A 60 -0.12 1.38 5.45
C CYS A 60 -0.54 -0.05 5.07
N ALA A 61 0.14 -1.07 5.58
CA ALA A 61 -0.21 -2.46 5.34
C ALA A 61 -0.15 -3.29 6.63
N LYS A 62 -1.16 -4.15 6.85
CA LYS A 62 -1.13 -5.14 7.92
C LYS A 62 -0.10 -6.21 7.61
N ILE A 63 0.64 -6.60 8.63
CA ILE A 63 1.61 -7.69 8.56
C ILE A 63 1.27 -8.74 9.60
N ALA A 64 1.42 -10.02 9.25
CA ALA A 64 1.14 -11.12 10.17
C ALA A 64 2.32 -11.40 11.12
N SER A 65 3.56 -11.18 10.68
CA SER A 65 4.76 -11.45 11.46
C SER A 65 5.95 -10.52 11.11
N GLU A 66 6.95 -10.47 11.98
CA GLU A 66 8.23 -9.77 11.69
C GLU A 66 8.99 -10.40 10.51
N GLN A 67 8.79 -11.70 10.25
CA GLN A 67 9.36 -12.36 9.08
C GLN A 67 8.72 -11.85 7.78
N ASP A 68 7.40 -11.68 7.78
CA ASP A 68 6.68 -11.11 6.62
C ASP A 68 7.10 -9.67 6.37
N TRP A 69 7.39 -8.88 7.43
CA TRP A 69 7.97 -7.54 7.29
C TRP A 69 9.30 -7.57 6.52
N GLN A 70 10.18 -8.51 6.85
CA GLN A 70 11.49 -8.62 6.20
C GLN A 70 11.40 -9.07 4.73
N GLN A 71 10.30 -9.67 4.32
CA GLN A 71 10.07 -10.13 2.95
C GLN A 71 9.05 -9.28 2.19
N LEU A 72 8.50 -8.25 2.83
CA LEU A 72 7.41 -7.46 2.28
C LEU A 72 7.88 -6.69 1.05
N ASP A 73 7.23 -6.98 -0.08
CA ASP A 73 7.29 -6.16 -1.28
C ASP A 73 6.00 -5.32 -1.39
N THR A 74 6.13 -4.03 -1.08
CA THR A 74 4.99 -3.11 -1.15
C THR A 74 4.64 -2.69 -2.56
N THR A 75 5.45 -3.05 -3.57
CA THR A 75 5.17 -2.70 -4.97
C THR A 75 3.86 -3.31 -5.43
N ASN A 76 3.65 -4.60 -5.16
CA ASN A 76 2.40 -5.28 -5.50
C ASN A 76 1.22 -4.70 -4.74
N LEU A 77 1.41 -4.31 -3.46
CA LEU A 77 0.38 -3.65 -2.66
C LEU A 77 -0.01 -2.29 -3.23
N LYS A 78 0.97 -1.49 -3.66
CA LYS A 78 0.74 -0.19 -4.32
C LYS A 78 0.00 -0.34 -5.64
N ILE A 79 0.36 -1.34 -6.45
CA ILE A 79 -0.34 -1.65 -7.69
C ILE A 79 -1.80 -2.04 -7.39
N GLN A 80 -2.04 -2.89 -6.39
CA GLN A 80 -3.40 -3.28 -5.98
C GLN A 80 -4.23 -2.08 -5.52
N LEU A 81 -3.67 -1.22 -4.66
CA LEU A 81 -4.33 0.00 -4.23
C LEU A 81 -4.64 0.94 -5.40
N MET A 82 -3.70 1.10 -6.34
CA MET A 82 -3.88 1.91 -7.54
C MET A 82 -5.07 1.42 -8.38
N VAL A 83 -5.18 0.09 -8.55
CA VAL A 83 -6.30 -0.54 -9.23
C VAL A 83 -7.62 -0.31 -8.47
N GLN A 84 -7.61 -0.48 -7.14
CA GLN A 84 -8.80 -0.28 -6.31
C GLN A 84 -9.29 1.17 -6.35
N ASN A 85 -8.39 2.15 -6.21
CA ASN A 85 -8.70 3.58 -6.28
C ASN A 85 -9.34 3.97 -7.62
N ARG A 86 -8.94 3.31 -8.71
CA ARG A 86 -9.50 3.53 -10.05
C ARG A 86 -10.77 2.72 -10.33
N GLY A 87 -11.20 1.86 -9.41
CA GLY A 87 -12.44 1.09 -9.53
C GLY A 87 -12.28 -0.24 -10.25
N GLY A 88 -11.09 -0.84 -10.21
CA GLY A 88 -10.83 -2.21 -10.65
C GLY A 88 -10.19 -2.34 -12.03
N ILE A 89 -10.24 -3.55 -12.57
CA ILE A 89 -9.82 -3.90 -13.94
C ILE A 89 -11.02 -3.91 -14.89
N THR A 90 -10.78 -3.66 -16.17
CA THR A 90 -11.78 -3.77 -17.25
C THR A 90 -11.54 -5.02 -18.09
N ASN A 91 -12.40 -5.26 -19.08
CA ASN A 91 -12.20 -6.34 -20.06
C ASN A 91 -11.35 -5.89 -21.26
N ASP A 92 -10.87 -4.65 -21.27
CA ASP A 92 -10.03 -4.14 -22.35
C ASP A 92 -8.60 -4.66 -22.20
N THR A 93 -7.95 -4.93 -23.31
CA THR A 93 -6.56 -5.36 -23.33
C THR A 93 -5.62 -4.17 -23.32
N CYS A 94 -4.53 -4.29 -22.56
CA CYS A 94 -3.47 -3.29 -22.47
C CYS A 94 -2.95 -2.87 -23.85
N GLN A 95 -2.84 -1.55 -24.08
CA GLN A 95 -2.31 -0.98 -25.32
C GLN A 95 -0.77 -1.01 -25.40
N TRP A 96 -0.10 -1.46 -24.33
CA TRP A 96 1.36 -1.64 -24.36
C TRP A 96 1.74 -2.77 -25.31
N LYS A 97 2.84 -2.59 -26.04
CA LYS A 97 3.29 -3.52 -27.08
C LYS A 97 3.45 -4.93 -26.50
N GLN A 98 2.80 -5.91 -27.14
CA GLN A 98 2.87 -7.33 -26.76
C GLN A 98 2.41 -7.62 -25.33
N CYS A 99 1.44 -6.87 -24.82
CA CYS A 99 0.78 -7.15 -23.56
C CYS A 99 -0.65 -7.66 -23.78
N ASP A 100 -0.99 -8.77 -23.15
CA ASP A 100 -2.32 -9.40 -23.20
C ASP A 100 -3.13 -9.20 -21.89
N GLN A 101 -2.57 -8.46 -20.94
CA GLN A 101 -3.17 -8.22 -19.64
C GLN A 101 -4.33 -7.22 -19.72
N LEU A 102 -5.27 -7.34 -18.79
CA LEU A 102 -6.43 -6.47 -18.69
C LEU A 102 -6.10 -5.07 -18.16
N CYS A 103 -6.79 -4.06 -18.67
CA CYS A 103 -6.61 -2.66 -18.31
C CYS A 103 -7.12 -2.32 -16.92
N VAL A 104 -6.50 -1.32 -16.29
CA VAL A 104 -7.09 -0.64 -15.13
C VAL A 104 -8.23 0.26 -15.61
N LYS A 105 -9.33 0.31 -14.86
CA LYS A 105 -10.47 1.16 -15.20
C LYS A 105 -10.05 2.62 -15.36
N GLY A 106 -10.43 3.21 -16.50
CA GLY A 106 -10.07 4.58 -16.87
C GLY A 106 -8.67 4.75 -17.47
N LEU A 107 -7.90 3.68 -17.63
CA LEU A 107 -6.58 3.69 -18.28
C LEU A 107 -6.57 2.78 -19.52
N ALA A 108 -5.65 3.07 -20.44
CA ALA A 108 -5.37 2.22 -21.60
C ALA A 108 -4.33 1.11 -21.31
N PHE A 109 -3.94 0.94 -20.04
CA PHE A 109 -2.82 0.10 -19.63
C PHE A 109 -3.20 -0.84 -18.48
N CYS A 110 -2.55 -2.00 -18.44
CA CYS A 110 -2.67 -2.94 -17.32
C CYS A 110 -2.00 -2.40 -16.04
N PRO A 111 -2.24 -3.01 -14.86
CA PRO A 111 -1.70 -2.51 -13.61
C PRO A 111 -0.17 -2.35 -13.60
N SER A 112 0.54 -3.29 -14.22
CA SER A 112 2.01 -3.28 -14.31
C SER A 112 2.51 -2.12 -15.19
N HIS A 113 2.06 -2.01 -16.45
CA HIS A 113 2.52 -0.95 -17.35
C HIS A 113 2.06 0.45 -16.91
N ALA A 114 0.86 0.57 -16.33
CA ALA A 114 0.42 1.82 -15.73
C ALA A 114 1.40 2.25 -14.62
N TYR A 115 1.79 1.33 -13.75
CA TYR A 115 2.63 1.64 -12.60
C TYR A 115 4.11 1.84 -12.94
N PHE A 116 4.72 0.95 -13.73
CA PHE A 116 6.16 0.97 -13.98
C PHE A 116 6.56 1.85 -15.17
N GLU A 117 5.78 1.85 -16.26
CA GLU A 117 6.16 2.55 -17.49
C GLU A 117 5.56 3.96 -17.59
N MET A 118 4.31 4.11 -17.14
CA MET A 118 3.58 5.37 -17.24
C MET A 118 3.68 6.22 -15.96
N ASP A 119 4.33 5.70 -14.92
CA ASP A 119 4.44 6.30 -13.58
C ASP A 119 3.08 6.70 -12.96
N ILE A 120 2.02 5.97 -13.34
CA ILE A 120 0.67 6.20 -12.83
C ILE A 120 0.50 5.47 -11.49
N LYS A 121 0.58 6.24 -10.41
CA LYS A 121 0.46 5.74 -9.03
C LYS A 121 -0.97 5.87 -8.49
N LEU A 122 -1.06 5.72 -7.17
CA LEU A 122 -2.25 5.74 -6.31
C LEU A 122 -3.22 6.88 -6.60
#